data_AF-A0A8S1KJX5-F1
#
_entry.id   AF-A0A8S1KJX5-F1
#
_cell.length_a   1.000
_cell.length_b   1.000
_cell.length_c   1.000
_cell.angle_alpha   90.00
_cell.angle_beta   90.00
_cell.angle_gamma   90.00
#
_symmetry.space_group_name_H-M   'P 1'
#
loop_
_entity.id
_entity.type
_entity.pdbx_description
1 polymer ?
#
loop_
_entity_poly.entity_id
_entity_poly.type
_entity_poly.pdbx_seq_one_letter_code
_entity_poly.pdbx_strand_id
1 'polypeptide(L)'
;MEYSFIQSIFSGELISNLQCLNCKKITKSVEQFSALSLELPEIKQQGFFKQLVHNQKQSISLQECLDYFYEPVIDSLTLCSCGARSGKRQYSFQQQSNLLCIHLQRFLNKTQKDTKHVSFPIKDHNFQEYFNLDSEQNYRLFGIIVHLHDQGGDHFETILKCQNQQFLSIKDEIIEIVSQKYVEECEALLLFYEKVDNQIDLFKASLRKNLQNQHNMIKNQELLLKDEELCYLPHFWFEQFLHLAKPPSIITSHLICPHNLLKPDYWDFRIEYENAKSAQYNSQLDTNTSFITIGEVQNSNSPAYIQESSAYKQLQLTSIIIPKAVCEFLIEKYGGGPIIEKNIKTCSTCLEYAQQMSRRRKLERQLIIKYENLQGYDRIFVVHEEWLKKWQAYLYNSKQILQRNSLFGYPPPGEITNYLLLDKDQQIVQQKKEGQHFHMITAPIWHILQEIYGGGPTISINPHQQQYEPFKLQMDDLIQIKEIKVLYQNCINQYKPEIQQ
;
A
#
# COMPACT_ATOMS: atom_id res chain seq x y z
N MET A 1 -4.49 -1.72 6.69
CA MET A 1 -4.27 -2.06 5.27
C MET A 1 -3.97 -0.78 4.52
N GLU A 2 -2.80 -0.68 3.88
CA GLU A 2 -2.46 0.47 3.04
C GLU A 2 -3.37 0.47 1.80
N TYR A 3 -4.19 1.51 1.67
CA TYR A 3 -5.08 1.69 0.53
C TYR A 3 -4.24 2.05 -0.70
N SER A 4 -4.22 1.18 -1.70
CA SER A 4 -3.64 1.51 -3.01
C SER A 4 -4.73 1.96 -3.97
N PHE A 5 -4.53 3.13 -4.61
CA PHE A 5 -5.39 3.63 -5.69
C PHE A 5 -5.65 2.55 -6.76
N ILE A 6 -4.61 1.81 -7.13
CA ILE A 6 -4.70 0.74 -8.13
C ILE A 6 -5.64 -0.37 -7.64
N GLN A 7 -5.53 -0.78 -6.38
CA GLN A 7 -6.43 -1.78 -5.80
C GLN A 7 -7.89 -1.28 -5.80
N SER A 8 -8.14 0.00 -5.49
CA SER A 8 -9.52 0.52 -5.46
C SER A 8 -10.23 0.53 -6.82
N ILE A 9 -9.47 0.48 -7.93
CA ILE A 9 -10.00 0.60 -9.28
C ILE A 9 -10.06 -0.76 -9.99
N PHE A 10 -8.96 -1.50 -9.93
CA PHE A 10 -8.78 -2.75 -10.68
C PHE A 10 -9.10 -3.99 -9.85
N SER A 11 -9.14 -3.89 -8.52
CA SER A 11 -9.37 -5.07 -7.67
C SER A 11 -10.81 -5.55 -7.77
N GLY A 12 -10.98 -6.85 -7.99
CA GLY A 12 -12.18 -7.60 -7.70
C GLY A 12 -11.89 -8.73 -6.71
N GLU A 13 -12.94 -9.45 -6.31
CA GLU A 13 -12.87 -10.56 -5.37
C GLU A 13 -13.49 -11.83 -5.97
N LEU A 14 -12.75 -12.93 -5.85
CA LEU A 14 -13.20 -14.29 -6.13
C LEU A 14 -13.38 -15.04 -4.81
N ILE A 15 -14.34 -15.94 -4.77
CA ILE A 15 -14.42 -17.00 -3.75
C ILE A 15 -13.78 -18.23 -4.34
N SER A 16 -12.70 -18.70 -3.71
CA SER A 16 -12.12 -20.01 -4.00
C SER A 16 -12.73 -21.05 -3.08
N ASN A 17 -13.39 -22.04 -3.67
CA ASN A 17 -13.93 -23.20 -2.98
C ASN A 17 -12.98 -24.39 -3.18
N LEU A 18 -12.24 -24.74 -2.12
CA LEU A 18 -11.31 -25.87 -2.15
C LEU A 18 -11.90 -27.08 -1.44
N GLN A 19 -12.28 -28.11 -2.20
CA GLN A 19 -12.78 -29.37 -1.69
C GLN A 19 -11.66 -30.41 -1.59
N CYS A 20 -11.38 -30.90 -0.38
CA CYS A 20 -10.43 -32.00 -0.20
C CYS A 20 -10.92 -33.28 -0.89
N LEU A 21 -10.08 -33.94 -1.68
CA LEU A 21 -10.48 -35.16 -2.39
C LEU A 21 -10.65 -36.37 -1.45
N ASN A 22 -9.99 -36.35 -0.29
CA ASN A 22 -10.07 -37.41 0.72
C ASN A 22 -11.29 -37.24 1.66
N CYS A 23 -11.28 -36.22 2.53
CA CYS A 23 -12.33 -36.04 3.55
C CYS A 23 -13.54 -35.23 3.09
N LYS A 24 -13.54 -34.73 1.84
CA LYS A 24 -14.61 -33.91 1.23
C LYS A 24 -14.90 -32.57 1.91
N LYS A 25 -14.14 -32.18 2.95
CA LYS A 25 -14.23 -30.86 3.57
C LYS A 25 -13.98 -29.76 2.54
N ILE A 26 -14.83 -28.74 2.55
CA ILE A 26 -14.72 -27.54 1.71
C ILE A 26 -14.16 -26.40 2.55
N THR A 27 -13.11 -25.76 2.05
CA THR A 27 -12.57 -24.52 2.61
C THR A 27 -12.88 -23.40 1.62
N LYS A 28 -13.44 -22.30 2.11
CA LYS A 28 -13.67 -21.08 1.32
C LYS A 28 -12.65 -20.03 1.68
N SER A 29 -12.05 -19.39 0.67
CA SER A 29 -11.19 -18.23 0.82
C SER A 29 -11.60 -17.13 -0.15
N VAL A 30 -11.48 -15.87 0.28
CA VAL A 30 -11.62 -14.71 -0.61
C VAL A 30 -10.26 -14.40 -1.19
N GLU A 31 -10.18 -14.29 -2.50
CA GLU A 31 -8.95 -14.00 -3.25
C GLU A 31 -9.16 -12.74 -4.08
N GLN A 32 -8.24 -11.78 -3.97
CA GLN A 32 -8.28 -10.54 -4.75
C GLN A 32 -7.59 -10.73 -6.10
N PHE A 33 -8.15 -10.12 -7.15
CA PHE A 33 -7.54 -10.09 -8.48
C PHE A 33 -7.52 -8.66 -9.04
N SER A 34 -6.40 -8.26 -9.66
CA SER A 34 -6.32 -7.00 -10.43
C SER A 34 -6.53 -7.22 -11.94
N ALA A 35 -6.35 -8.47 -12.39
CA ALA A 35 -6.60 -8.91 -13.75
C ALA A 35 -7.07 -10.37 -13.71
N LEU A 36 -8.11 -10.67 -14.48
CA LEU A 36 -8.63 -12.03 -14.61
C LEU A 36 -7.85 -12.74 -15.72
N SER A 37 -7.03 -13.72 -15.36
CA SER A 37 -6.30 -14.51 -16.35
C SER A 37 -7.11 -15.73 -16.76
N LEU A 38 -7.48 -15.81 -18.03
CA LEU A 38 -8.29 -16.87 -18.61
C LEU A 38 -7.45 -17.74 -19.53
N GLU A 39 -7.47 -19.05 -19.25
CA GLU A 39 -6.94 -20.07 -20.15
C GLU A 39 -7.85 -20.21 -21.38
N LEU A 40 -7.25 -20.53 -22.53
CA LEU A 40 -8.00 -20.79 -23.76
C LEU A 40 -8.35 -22.29 -23.85
N PRO A 41 -9.63 -22.67 -23.79
CA PRO A 41 -10.02 -24.07 -23.85
C PRO A 41 -9.57 -24.74 -25.16
N GLU A 42 -9.25 -26.04 -25.08
CA GLU A 42 -9.06 -26.88 -26.25
C GLU A 42 -10.42 -27.21 -26.90
N ILE A 43 -10.50 -27.08 -28.22
CA ILE A 43 -11.73 -27.39 -28.94
C ILE A 43 -11.88 -28.90 -29.04
N LYS A 44 -12.74 -29.48 -28.17
CA LYS A 44 -13.10 -30.90 -28.22
C LYS A 44 -13.92 -31.18 -29.49
N GLN A 45 -13.28 -31.72 -30.52
CA GLN A 45 -13.93 -32.01 -31.80
C GLN A 45 -14.82 -33.26 -31.69
N GLN A 46 -16.13 -33.10 -31.54
CA GLN A 46 -17.10 -34.20 -31.68
C GLN A 46 -17.68 -34.20 -33.10
N GLY A 47 -17.51 -35.31 -33.86
CA GLY A 47 -18.32 -35.63 -35.05
C GLY A 47 -17.58 -35.95 -36.37
N PHE A 48 -18.12 -36.94 -37.09
CA PHE A 48 -17.60 -37.62 -38.29
C PHE A 48 -17.56 -36.78 -39.61
N PHE A 49 -18.07 -35.54 -39.63
CA PHE A 49 -18.22 -34.73 -40.85
C PHE A 49 -17.14 -33.64 -40.98
N LYS A 50 -15.86 -34.01 -41.16
CA LYS A 50 -14.75 -33.03 -41.07
C LYS A 50 -13.65 -33.08 -42.13
N GLN A 51 -13.91 -33.60 -43.33
CA GLN A 51 -12.97 -33.46 -44.46
C GLN A 51 -13.29 -32.30 -45.40
N LEU A 52 -14.32 -31.49 -45.13
CA LEU A 52 -14.78 -30.42 -46.03
C LEU A 52 -14.56 -28.98 -45.53
N VAL A 53 -14.02 -28.77 -44.32
CA VAL A 53 -13.75 -27.42 -43.79
C VAL A 53 -12.36 -27.35 -43.15
N HIS A 54 -11.31 -27.36 -43.97
CA HIS A 54 -9.92 -27.20 -43.52
C HIS A 54 -9.44 -25.74 -43.44
N ASN A 55 -10.31 -24.75 -43.68
CA ASN A 55 -9.92 -23.33 -43.82
C ASN A 55 -10.58 -22.34 -42.85
N GLN A 56 -11.36 -22.78 -41.84
CA GLN A 56 -11.87 -21.86 -40.81
C GLN A 56 -10.92 -21.85 -39.61
N LYS A 57 -10.35 -20.67 -39.32
CA LYS A 57 -9.62 -20.42 -38.06
C LYS A 57 -10.49 -20.88 -36.90
N GLN A 58 -9.94 -21.74 -36.05
CA GLN A 58 -10.58 -22.15 -34.80
C GLN A 58 -10.90 -20.90 -33.97
N SER A 59 -12.18 -20.67 -33.67
CA SER A 59 -12.68 -19.53 -32.91
C SER A 59 -13.38 -20.01 -31.65
N ILE A 60 -13.12 -19.35 -30.53
CA ILE A 60 -13.85 -19.51 -29.27
C ILE A 60 -14.37 -18.15 -28.82
N SER A 61 -15.32 -18.13 -27.89
CA SER A 61 -15.86 -16.92 -27.29
C SER A 61 -15.24 -16.63 -25.92
N LEU A 62 -15.30 -15.37 -25.50
CA LEU A 62 -14.92 -14.97 -24.14
C LEU A 62 -15.76 -15.69 -23.08
N GLN A 63 -17.03 -16.00 -23.37
CA GLN A 63 -17.89 -16.78 -22.49
C GLN A 63 -17.33 -18.20 -22.30
N GLU A 64 -16.91 -18.88 -23.37
CA GLU A 64 -16.30 -20.21 -23.28
C GLU A 64 -15.00 -20.21 -22.46
N CYS A 65 -14.19 -19.15 -22.55
CA CYS A 65 -13.00 -18.99 -21.70
C CYS A 65 -13.36 -18.87 -20.21
N LEU A 66 -14.46 -18.16 -19.89
CA LEU A 66 -14.95 -18.00 -18.52
C LEU A 66 -15.61 -19.28 -18.00
N ASP A 67 -16.38 -19.98 -18.83
CA ASP A 67 -16.96 -21.28 -18.49
C ASP A 67 -15.85 -22.27 -18.13
N TYR A 68 -14.76 -22.29 -18.91
CA TYR A 68 -13.57 -23.07 -18.60
C TYR A 68 -12.89 -22.64 -17.29
N PHE A 69 -12.81 -21.33 -17.01
CA PHE A 69 -12.30 -20.82 -15.74
C PHE A 69 -13.14 -21.27 -14.51
N TYR A 70 -14.44 -21.46 -14.67
CA TYR A 70 -15.31 -21.99 -13.62
C TYR A 70 -15.25 -23.52 -13.48
N GLU A 71 -14.68 -24.23 -14.45
CA GLU A 71 -14.50 -25.68 -14.34
C GLU A 71 -13.58 -25.99 -13.15
N PRO A 72 -13.93 -26.97 -12.31
CA PRO A 72 -13.09 -27.24 -11.16
C PRO A 72 -11.77 -27.90 -11.55
N VAL A 73 -10.66 -27.36 -11.04
CA VAL A 73 -9.30 -27.83 -11.34
C VAL A 73 -8.73 -28.62 -10.17
N ILE A 74 -7.91 -29.63 -10.45
CA ILE A 74 -7.18 -30.37 -9.43
C ILE A 74 -6.04 -29.53 -8.88
N ASP A 75 -6.08 -29.27 -7.58
CA ASP A 75 -5.04 -28.54 -6.84
C ASP A 75 -4.18 -29.55 -6.07
N SER A 76 -3.00 -29.86 -6.62
CA SER A 76 -2.01 -30.78 -6.04
C SER A 76 -1.17 -30.19 -4.90
N LEU A 77 -1.36 -28.90 -4.58
CA LEU A 77 -0.67 -28.21 -3.49
C LEU A 77 -1.57 -28.06 -2.25
N THR A 78 -2.80 -28.57 -2.32
CA THR A 78 -3.76 -28.55 -1.21
C THR A 78 -3.21 -29.23 0.04
N LEU A 79 -3.11 -28.52 1.16
CA LEU A 79 -2.76 -29.11 2.46
C LEU A 79 -4.02 -29.17 3.34
N CYS A 80 -4.59 -30.37 3.47
CA CYS A 80 -5.74 -30.58 4.34
C CYS A 80 -5.31 -31.12 5.71
N SER A 81 -6.04 -30.75 6.76
CA SER A 81 -5.83 -31.26 8.12
C SER A 81 -6.01 -32.77 8.28
N CYS A 82 -6.62 -33.45 7.29
CA CYS A 82 -6.70 -34.92 7.24
C CYS A 82 -5.45 -35.59 6.63
N GLY A 83 -4.42 -34.83 6.26
CA GLY A 83 -3.19 -35.32 5.65
C GLY A 83 -3.20 -35.44 4.12
N ALA A 84 -4.33 -35.14 3.46
CA ALA A 84 -4.42 -35.15 2.00
C ALA A 84 -3.62 -34.02 1.37
N ARG A 85 -2.98 -34.33 0.23
CA ARG A 85 -2.18 -33.40 -0.60
C ARG A 85 -2.85 -33.06 -1.94
N SER A 86 -4.16 -33.22 -2.03
CA SER A 86 -4.90 -32.95 -3.25
C SER A 86 -6.33 -32.49 -2.95
N GLY A 87 -6.76 -31.51 -3.74
CA GLY A 87 -8.07 -30.89 -3.66
C GLY A 87 -8.64 -30.62 -5.05
N LYS A 88 -9.92 -30.30 -5.09
CA LYS A 88 -10.62 -29.79 -6.26
C LYS A 88 -10.99 -28.33 -5.96
N ARG A 89 -10.45 -27.40 -6.73
CA ARG A 89 -10.63 -25.96 -6.56
C ARG A 89 -11.60 -25.43 -7.60
N GLN A 90 -12.52 -24.57 -7.18
CA GLN A 90 -13.48 -23.91 -8.07
C GLN A 90 -13.66 -22.45 -7.65
N TYR A 91 -13.72 -21.55 -8.62
CA TYR A 91 -13.89 -20.13 -8.38
C TYR A 91 -15.32 -19.66 -8.67
N SER A 92 -15.74 -18.60 -7.99
CA SER A 92 -16.94 -17.83 -8.30
C SER A 92 -16.69 -16.36 -7.99
N PHE A 93 -17.35 -15.43 -8.68
CA PHE A 93 -17.19 -14.01 -8.42
C PHE A 93 -17.96 -13.57 -7.16
N GLN A 94 -17.29 -12.83 -6.29
CA GLN A 94 -17.91 -12.16 -5.14
C GLN A 94 -18.06 -10.66 -5.40
N GLN A 95 -17.01 -10.02 -5.93
CA GLN A 95 -17.03 -8.60 -6.26
C GLN A 95 -16.33 -8.38 -7.60
N GLN A 96 -16.93 -7.58 -8.48
CA GLN A 96 -16.35 -7.20 -9.76
C GLN A 96 -15.65 -5.84 -9.64
N SER A 97 -14.57 -5.66 -10.38
CA SER A 97 -13.81 -4.41 -10.40
C SER A 97 -14.55 -3.30 -11.17
N ASN A 98 -14.20 -2.04 -10.90
CA ASN A 98 -14.67 -0.92 -11.71
C ASN A 98 -14.02 -0.92 -13.09
N LEU A 99 -12.71 -1.22 -13.14
CA LEU A 99 -12.00 -1.50 -14.38
C LEU A 99 -11.61 -2.98 -14.41
N LEU A 100 -12.23 -3.73 -15.32
CA LEU A 100 -11.98 -5.14 -15.52
C LEU A 100 -10.88 -5.31 -16.56
N CYS A 101 -9.75 -5.83 -16.12
CA CYS A 101 -8.68 -6.31 -17.00
C CYS A 101 -8.85 -7.82 -17.17
N ILE A 102 -9.02 -8.28 -18.41
CA ILE A 102 -9.04 -9.70 -18.77
C ILE A 102 -7.77 -10.00 -19.56
N HIS A 103 -7.00 -10.95 -19.06
CA HIS A 103 -5.81 -11.48 -19.71
C HIS A 103 -6.14 -12.83 -20.35
N LEU A 104 -5.99 -12.93 -21.66
CA LEU A 104 -6.11 -14.18 -22.40
C LEU A 104 -4.74 -14.86 -22.44
N GLN A 105 -4.60 -16.00 -21.74
CA GLN A 105 -3.33 -16.72 -21.62
C GLN A 105 -2.97 -17.43 -22.93
N ARG A 106 -2.41 -16.68 -23.87
CA ARG A 106 -2.01 -17.21 -25.19
C ARG A 106 -0.69 -17.97 -25.17
N PHE A 107 0.18 -17.75 -24.19
CA PHE A 107 1.51 -18.36 -24.17
C PHE A 107 1.49 -19.66 -23.37
N LEU A 108 1.52 -20.79 -24.07
CA LEU A 108 1.59 -22.13 -23.47
C LEU A 108 2.99 -22.41 -22.88
N ASN A 109 4.02 -21.81 -23.50
CA ASN A 109 5.42 -21.87 -23.10
C ASN A 109 6.16 -20.65 -23.69
N LYS A 110 7.47 -20.53 -23.45
CA LYS A 110 8.27 -19.37 -23.92
C LYS A 110 8.32 -19.20 -25.45
N THR A 111 7.89 -20.19 -26.21
CA THR A 111 8.11 -20.26 -27.66
C THR A 111 6.84 -20.40 -28.48
N GLN A 112 5.70 -20.74 -27.86
CA GLN A 112 4.46 -21.05 -28.56
C GLN A 112 3.32 -20.15 -28.08
N LYS A 113 2.80 -19.35 -29.01
CA LYS A 113 1.59 -18.53 -28.87
C LYS A 113 0.39 -19.27 -29.46
N ASP A 114 -0.72 -19.30 -28.72
CA ASP A 114 -2.03 -19.71 -29.22
C ASP A 114 -2.67 -18.52 -29.98
N THR A 115 -2.72 -18.66 -31.30
CA THR A 115 -3.30 -17.68 -32.25
C THR A 115 -4.79 -17.91 -32.50
N LYS A 116 -5.43 -18.80 -31.72
CA LYS A 116 -6.88 -19.03 -31.75
C LYS A 116 -7.63 -17.71 -31.58
N HIS A 117 -8.61 -17.49 -32.46
CA HIS A 117 -9.42 -16.29 -32.39
C HIS A 117 -10.35 -16.37 -31.18
N VAL A 118 -10.42 -15.29 -30.39
CA VAL A 118 -11.33 -15.19 -29.24
C VAL A 118 -12.29 -14.05 -29.53
N SER A 119 -13.58 -14.34 -29.66
CA SER A 119 -14.60 -13.30 -29.84
C SER A 119 -14.97 -12.68 -28.50
N PHE A 120 -15.08 -11.35 -28.46
CA PHE A 120 -15.38 -10.58 -27.25
C PHE A 120 -16.32 -9.40 -27.57
N PRO A 121 -17.10 -8.93 -26.58
CA PRO A 121 -18.03 -7.82 -26.81
C PRO A 121 -17.29 -6.48 -26.97
N ILE A 122 -17.53 -5.78 -28.07
CA ILE A 122 -16.93 -4.45 -28.38
C ILE A 122 -17.87 -3.29 -28.01
N LYS A 123 -19.17 -3.55 -28.10
CA LYS A 123 -20.21 -2.62 -27.63
C LYS A 123 -20.45 -2.85 -26.14
N ASP A 124 -21.11 -1.88 -25.52
CA ASP A 124 -21.58 -2.00 -24.13
C ASP A 124 -22.39 -3.29 -23.99
N HIS A 125 -22.03 -4.10 -23.01
CA HIS A 125 -22.57 -5.45 -22.87
C HIS A 125 -22.82 -5.79 -21.40
N ASN A 126 -23.83 -6.61 -21.15
CA ASN A 126 -24.15 -7.09 -19.81
C ASN A 126 -23.32 -8.35 -19.50
N PHE A 127 -22.43 -8.25 -18.52
CA PHE A 127 -21.56 -9.32 -18.04
C PHE A 127 -22.21 -10.19 -16.95
N GLN A 128 -23.52 -10.06 -16.73
CA GLN A 128 -24.25 -10.87 -15.76
C GLN A 128 -24.04 -12.37 -15.97
N GLU A 129 -24.19 -12.86 -17.20
CA GLU A 129 -24.00 -14.27 -17.56
C GLU A 129 -22.52 -14.68 -17.46
N TYR A 130 -21.61 -13.84 -17.94
CA TYR A 130 -20.16 -14.03 -17.83
C TYR A 130 -19.70 -14.27 -16.39
N PHE A 131 -20.34 -13.61 -15.42
CA PHE A 131 -20.01 -13.70 -14.00
C PHE A 131 -20.93 -14.63 -13.19
N ASN A 132 -21.95 -15.25 -13.81
CA ASN A 132 -22.98 -16.03 -13.13
C ASN A 132 -23.65 -15.27 -11.96
N LEU A 133 -24.08 -14.02 -12.21
CA LEU A 133 -24.67 -13.13 -11.19
C LEU A 133 -26.19 -12.98 -11.34
N ASP A 134 -26.84 -12.62 -10.24
CA ASP A 134 -28.29 -12.32 -10.23
C ASP A 134 -28.63 -10.91 -10.76
N SER A 135 -27.64 -10.01 -10.75
CA SER A 135 -27.81 -8.60 -11.12
C SER A 135 -27.02 -8.24 -12.38
N GLU A 136 -27.61 -7.38 -13.22
CA GLU A 136 -26.94 -6.85 -14.41
C GLU A 136 -25.62 -6.18 -14.05
N GLN A 137 -24.59 -6.45 -14.86
CA GLN A 137 -23.28 -5.85 -14.75
C GLN A 137 -22.84 -5.33 -16.12
N ASN A 138 -23.16 -4.08 -16.44
CA ASN A 138 -22.81 -3.52 -17.73
C ASN A 138 -21.34 -3.08 -17.78
N TYR A 139 -20.64 -3.47 -18.84
CA TYR A 139 -19.26 -3.09 -19.10
C TYR A 139 -19.09 -2.58 -20.52
N ARG A 140 -18.19 -1.62 -20.70
CA ARG A 140 -17.81 -1.04 -21.98
C ARG A 140 -16.32 -1.28 -22.24
N LEU A 141 -15.99 -1.79 -23.42
CA LEU A 141 -14.61 -1.93 -23.85
C LEU A 141 -14.01 -0.54 -24.10
N PHE A 142 -12.84 -0.25 -23.52
CA PHE A 142 -12.11 1.00 -23.77
C PHE A 142 -10.66 0.81 -24.24
N GLY A 143 -10.06 -0.36 -24.01
CA GLY A 143 -8.70 -0.64 -24.41
C GLY A 143 -8.44 -2.12 -24.70
N ILE A 144 -7.52 -2.38 -25.63
CA ILE A 144 -7.04 -3.72 -25.98
C ILE A 144 -5.53 -3.65 -26.15
N ILE A 145 -4.82 -4.66 -25.64
CA ILE A 145 -3.42 -4.90 -25.99
C ILE A 145 -3.37 -6.16 -26.85
N VAL A 146 -2.76 -6.05 -28.03
CA VAL A 146 -2.57 -7.14 -28.99
C VAL A 146 -1.09 -7.49 -29.05
N HIS A 147 -0.77 -8.78 -29.07
CA HIS A 147 0.60 -9.26 -29.28
C HIS A 147 0.78 -9.68 -30.73
N LEU A 148 1.62 -8.95 -31.48
CA LEU A 148 1.68 -9.06 -32.93
C LEU A 148 2.45 -10.29 -33.43
N HIS A 149 3.46 -10.76 -32.69
CA HIS A 149 4.36 -11.80 -33.17
C HIS A 149 3.98 -13.20 -32.67
N ASP A 150 4.27 -14.23 -33.47
CA ASP A 150 3.95 -15.61 -33.11
C ASP A 150 5.10 -16.32 -32.38
N GLN A 151 6.33 -15.82 -32.50
CA GLN A 151 7.52 -16.34 -31.82
C GLN A 151 8.48 -15.20 -31.43
N GLY A 152 8.79 -15.08 -30.13
CA GLY A 152 10.04 -14.46 -29.64
C GLY A 152 10.28 -12.95 -29.87
N GLY A 153 9.25 -12.14 -30.15
CA GLY A 153 9.34 -10.67 -30.24
C GLY A 153 8.44 -9.97 -29.23
N ASP A 154 8.73 -8.71 -28.90
CA ASP A 154 8.08 -7.89 -27.87
C ASP A 154 7.23 -6.73 -28.43
N HIS A 155 6.79 -6.82 -29.69
CA HIS A 155 5.94 -5.77 -30.26
C HIS A 155 4.47 -5.95 -29.88
N PHE A 156 3.95 -4.91 -29.24
CA PHE A 156 2.56 -4.79 -28.85
C PHE A 156 1.89 -3.69 -29.66
N GLU A 157 0.62 -3.90 -29.93
CA GLU A 157 -0.28 -2.87 -30.42
C GLU A 157 -1.28 -2.54 -29.31
N THR A 158 -1.50 -1.25 -29.09
CA THR A 158 -2.56 -0.76 -28.20
C THR A 158 -3.71 -0.24 -29.05
N ILE A 159 -4.92 -0.78 -28.84
CA ILE A 159 -6.14 -0.27 -29.48
C ILE A 159 -6.98 0.42 -28.41
N LEU A 160 -7.30 1.70 -28.61
CA LEU A 160 -8.12 2.50 -27.69
C LEU A 160 -9.44 2.87 -28.33
N LYS A 161 -10.53 2.84 -27.55
CA LYS A 161 -11.84 3.35 -27.96
C LYS A 161 -12.01 4.79 -27.48
N CYS A 162 -12.14 5.72 -28.41
CA CYS A 162 -12.33 7.13 -28.13
C CYS A 162 -13.80 7.44 -27.73
N GLN A 163 -14.01 8.60 -27.09
CA GLN A 163 -15.35 9.07 -26.68
C GLN A 163 -16.33 9.21 -27.87
N ASN A 164 -15.80 9.50 -29.06
CA ASN A 164 -16.57 9.57 -30.31
C ASN A 164 -16.85 8.19 -30.95
N GLN A 165 -16.61 7.10 -30.22
CA GLN A 165 -16.80 5.70 -30.65
C GLN A 165 -15.84 5.22 -31.76
N GLN A 166 -14.82 5.99 -32.14
CA GLN A 166 -13.77 5.54 -33.06
C GLN A 166 -12.71 4.73 -32.32
N PHE A 167 -12.01 3.85 -33.06
CA PHE A 167 -10.87 3.09 -32.54
C PHE A 167 -9.57 3.64 -33.08
N LEU A 168 -8.59 3.84 -32.20
CA LEU A 168 -7.22 4.21 -32.54
C LEU A 168 -6.30 3.02 -32.27
N SER A 169 -5.55 2.60 -33.27
CA SER A 169 -4.42 1.69 -33.14
C SER A 169 -3.14 2.50 -32.91
N ILE A 170 -2.34 2.09 -31.94
CA ILE A 170 -1.07 2.69 -31.57
C ILE A 170 -0.01 1.58 -31.58
N LYS A 171 0.97 1.73 -32.47
CA LYS A 171 2.12 0.84 -32.64
C LYS A 171 3.38 1.69 -32.55
N ASP A 172 3.97 1.74 -31.35
CA ASP A 172 5.09 2.62 -31.03
C ASP A 172 4.77 4.08 -31.40
N GLU A 173 5.37 4.62 -32.46
CA GLU A 173 5.17 6.00 -32.92
C GLU A 173 4.01 6.17 -33.93
N ILE A 174 3.42 5.06 -34.40
CA ILE A 174 2.40 5.05 -35.45
C ILE A 174 1.01 5.04 -34.80
N ILE A 175 0.18 6.04 -35.13
CA ILE A 175 -1.20 6.17 -34.66
C ILE A 175 -2.14 6.20 -35.87
N GLU A 176 -3.08 5.25 -35.91
CA GLU A 176 -4.02 5.09 -37.04
C GLU A 176 -5.46 4.87 -36.54
N ILE A 177 -6.43 5.41 -37.27
CA ILE A 177 -7.85 5.08 -37.04
C ILE A 177 -8.14 3.71 -37.67
N VAL A 178 -8.67 2.78 -36.88
CA VAL A 178 -9.00 1.43 -37.33
C VAL A 178 -10.51 1.18 -37.32
N SER A 179 -10.96 0.29 -38.19
CA SER A 179 -12.38 -0.08 -38.30
C SER A 179 -12.81 -0.99 -37.16
N GLN A 180 -14.10 -1.03 -36.82
CA GLN A 180 -14.63 -1.99 -35.84
C GLN A 180 -14.31 -3.44 -36.23
N LYS A 181 -14.37 -3.77 -37.54
CA LYS A 181 -14.01 -5.11 -38.04
C LYS A 181 -12.57 -5.49 -37.72
N TYR A 182 -11.63 -4.55 -37.83
CA TYR A 182 -10.23 -4.76 -37.45
C TYR A 182 -10.11 -5.14 -35.97
N VAL A 183 -10.88 -4.46 -35.12
CA VAL A 183 -10.93 -4.73 -33.67
C VAL A 183 -11.57 -6.10 -33.39
N GLU A 184 -12.63 -6.47 -34.11
CA GLU A 184 -13.29 -7.78 -34.00
C GLU A 184 -12.37 -8.93 -34.35
N GLU A 185 -11.46 -8.76 -35.30
CA GLU A 185 -10.59 -9.83 -35.81
C GLU A 185 -9.22 -9.90 -35.10
N CYS A 186 -8.90 -8.94 -34.22
CA CYS A 186 -7.59 -8.86 -33.57
C CYS A 186 -7.34 -10.03 -32.59
N GLU A 187 -6.06 -10.37 -32.41
CA GLU A 187 -5.61 -11.40 -31.47
C GLU A 187 -5.34 -10.80 -30.08
N ALA A 188 -6.41 -10.30 -29.45
CA ALA A 188 -6.34 -9.63 -28.14
C ALA A 188 -5.60 -10.48 -27.10
N LEU A 189 -4.61 -9.88 -26.43
CA LEU A 189 -3.89 -10.44 -25.28
C LEU A 189 -4.51 -9.94 -23.97
N LEU A 190 -4.74 -8.63 -23.87
CA LEU A 190 -5.43 -7.99 -22.74
C LEU A 190 -6.65 -7.24 -23.25
N LEU A 191 -7.77 -7.37 -22.55
CA LEU A 191 -8.99 -6.61 -22.77
C LEU A 191 -9.26 -5.75 -21.53
N PHE A 192 -9.53 -4.46 -21.74
CA PHE A 192 -9.84 -3.51 -20.68
C PHE A 192 -11.26 -3.00 -20.83
N TYR A 193 -12.08 -3.32 -19.83
CA TYR A 193 -13.48 -2.95 -19.74
C TYR A 193 -13.71 -2.01 -18.56
N GLU A 194 -14.46 -0.94 -18.77
CA GLU A 194 -14.94 -0.06 -17.71
C GLU A 194 -16.37 -0.44 -17.35
N LYS A 195 -16.67 -0.47 -16.05
CA LYS A 195 -18.02 -0.70 -15.57
C LYS A 195 -18.88 0.52 -15.89
N VAL A 196 -20.04 0.29 -16.48
CA VAL A 196 -21.01 1.33 -16.82
C VAL A 196 -22.15 1.26 -15.83
N ASP A 197 -22.55 2.42 -15.30
CA ASP A 197 -23.78 2.53 -14.51
C ASP A 197 -24.97 2.07 -15.37
N ASN A 198 -25.82 1.19 -14.86
CA ASN A 198 -27.07 0.84 -15.55
C ASN A 198 -27.84 2.15 -15.81
N GLN A 199 -28.44 2.28 -17.00
CA GLN A 199 -29.01 3.52 -17.57
C GLN A 199 -30.04 4.27 -16.69
N ILE A 200 -30.41 3.75 -15.53
CA ILE A 200 -31.37 4.32 -14.57
C ILE A 200 -30.74 5.39 -13.66
N ASP A 201 -29.41 5.54 -13.59
CA ASP A 201 -28.80 6.44 -12.60
C ASP A 201 -28.67 7.91 -13.06
N LEU A 202 -29.74 8.45 -13.66
CA LEU A 202 -29.93 9.89 -13.89
C LEU A 202 -29.67 10.69 -12.61
N PHE A 203 -29.97 10.09 -11.45
CA PHE A 203 -29.67 10.64 -10.13
C PHE A 203 -28.15 10.80 -9.93
N LYS A 204 -27.33 9.76 -10.12
CA LYS A 204 -25.86 9.89 -10.05
C LYS A 204 -25.31 10.91 -11.03
N ALA A 205 -25.76 10.90 -12.28
CA ALA A 205 -25.31 11.88 -13.27
C ALA A 205 -25.63 13.33 -12.84
N SER A 206 -26.85 13.54 -12.34
CA SER A 206 -27.29 14.83 -11.79
C SER A 206 -26.51 15.21 -10.54
N LEU A 207 -26.20 14.25 -9.66
CA LEU A 207 -25.41 14.46 -8.44
C LEU A 207 -23.95 14.83 -8.78
N ARG A 208 -23.31 14.12 -9.73
CA ARG A 208 -21.97 14.45 -10.24
C ARG A 208 -21.92 15.89 -10.76
N LYS A 209 -22.89 16.26 -11.61
CA LYS A 209 -23.00 17.61 -12.15
C LYS A 209 -23.27 18.65 -11.06
N ASN A 210 -24.16 18.35 -10.12
CA ASN A 210 -24.46 19.25 -9.00
C ASN A 210 -23.22 19.51 -8.13
N LEU A 211 -22.50 18.45 -7.77
CA LEU A 211 -21.27 18.54 -6.97
C LEU A 211 -20.18 19.33 -7.69
N GLN A 212 -19.94 19.06 -8.98
CA GLN A 212 -19.02 19.83 -9.81
C GLN A 212 -19.41 21.31 -9.87
N ASN A 213 -20.69 21.61 -10.12
CA ASN A 213 -21.18 22.99 -10.17
C ASN A 213 -20.99 23.71 -8.83
N GLN A 214 -21.39 23.09 -7.72
CA GLN A 214 -21.21 23.69 -6.39
C GLN A 214 -19.74 23.92 -6.06
N HIS A 215 -18.87 22.94 -6.35
CA HIS A 215 -17.43 23.11 -6.19
C HIS A 215 -16.90 24.29 -7.02
N ASN A 216 -17.28 24.39 -8.30
CA ASN A 216 -16.86 25.47 -9.19
C ASN A 216 -17.39 26.83 -8.74
N MET A 217 -18.66 26.91 -8.32
CA MET A 217 -19.26 28.14 -7.82
C MET A 217 -18.57 28.62 -6.53
N ILE A 218 -18.21 27.71 -5.61
CA ILE A 218 -17.44 28.06 -4.40
C ILE A 218 -16.04 28.54 -4.80
N LYS A 219 -15.37 27.82 -5.70
CA LYS A 219 -14.01 28.16 -6.18
C LYS A 219 -13.97 29.53 -6.87
N ASN A 220 -15.00 29.86 -7.64
CA ASN A 220 -15.16 31.14 -8.35
C ASN A 220 -15.75 32.26 -7.48
N GLN A 221 -16.05 32.00 -6.20
CA GLN A 221 -16.70 32.94 -5.29
C GLN A 221 -18.12 33.37 -5.72
N GLU A 222 -18.80 32.56 -6.53
CA GLU A 222 -20.19 32.75 -6.95
C GLU A 222 -21.19 32.24 -5.90
N LEU A 223 -20.80 31.23 -5.11
CA LEU A 223 -21.56 30.71 -3.97
C LEU A 223 -20.82 31.04 -2.67
N LEU A 224 -21.37 32.00 -1.92
CA LEU A 224 -20.82 32.46 -0.65
C LEU A 224 -21.50 31.74 0.51
N LEU A 225 -20.79 30.81 1.13
CA LEU A 225 -21.20 30.10 2.35
C LEU A 225 -20.25 30.46 3.49
N LYS A 226 -20.72 30.37 4.73
CA LYS A 226 -19.85 30.55 5.90
C LYS A 226 -18.87 29.39 5.99
N ASP A 227 -17.71 29.63 6.60
CA ASP A 227 -16.66 28.62 6.77
C ASP A 227 -17.14 27.37 7.53
N GLU A 228 -18.09 27.54 8.46
CA GLU A 228 -18.74 26.46 9.23
C GLU A 228 -19.68 25.59 8.38
N GLU A 229 -20.15 26.12 7.25
CA GLU A 229 -21.03 25.43 6.28
C GLU A 229 -20.23 24.75 5.16
N LEU A 230 -18.90 24.84 5.20
CA LEU A 230 -17.99 24.30 4.21
C LEU A 230 -17.09 23.22 4.82
N CYS A 231 -16.69 22.26 4.00
CA CYS A 231 -15.73 21.23 4.39
C CYS A 231 -14.82 20.84 3.24
N TYR A 232 -13.72 20.20 3.58
CA TYR A 232 -12.82 19.57 2.61
C TYR A 232 -13.31 18.16 2.27
N LEU A 233 -13.31 17.84 0.98
CA LEU A 233 -13.49 16.50 0.44
C LEU A 233 -12.22 16.11 -0.34
N PRO A 234 -11.59 14.95 -0.07
CA PRO A 234 -10.37 14.59 -0.76
C PRO A 234 -10.55 14.53 -2.28
N HIS A 235 -9.67 15.21 -3.02
CA HIS A 235 -9.81 15.40 -4.46
C HIS A 235 -9.74 14.07 -5.20
N PHE A 236 -8.87 13.14 -4.79
CA PHE A 236 -8.79 11.82 -5.44
C PHE A 236 -10.11 11.05 -5.34
N TRP A 237 -10.83 11.15 -4.23
CA TRP A 237 -12.12 10.48 -4.07
C TRP A 237 -13.18 11.15 -4.93
N PHE A 238 -13.14 12.49 -5.01
CA PHE A 238 -14.01 13.23 -5.91
C PHE A 238 -13.83 12.79 -7.37
N GLU A 239 -12.60 12.62 -7.85
CA GLU A 239 -12.33 12.08 -9.19
C GLU A 239 -12.87 10.66 -9.37
N GLN A 240 -12.68 9.79 -8.36
CA GLN A 240 -13.26 8.45 -8.38
C GLN A 240 -14.80 8.48 -8.44
N PHE A 241 -15.43 9.40 -7.71
CA PHE A 241 -16.87 9.60 -7.75
C PHE A 241 -17.37 10.06 -9.12
N LEU A 242 -16.62 10.92 -9.81
CA LEU A 242 -16.96 11.40 -11.15
C LEU A 242 -16.85 10.31 -12.22
N HIS A 243 -15.87 9.42 -12.11
CA HIS A 243 -15.49 8.53 -13.20
C HIS A 243 -15.81 7.05 -12.98
N LEU A 244 -15.95 6.59 -11.74
CA LEU A 244 -16.26 5.18 -11.45
C LEU A 244 -17.75 4.97 -11.27
N ALA A 245 -18.28 3.87 -11.81
CA ALA A 245 -19.67 3.46 -11.60
C ALA A 245 -19.98 3.13 -10.13
N LYS A 246 -19.02 2.50 -9.44
CA LYS A 246 -19.10 2.17 -8.01
C LYS A 246 -17.93 2.81 -7.26
N PRO A 247 -18.02 4.10 -6.90
CA PRO A 247 -16.95 4.75 -6.15
C PRO A 247 -16.79 4.10 -4.76
N PRO A 248 -15.55 4.02 -4.24
CA PRO A 248 -15.29 3.45 -2.93
C PRO A 248 -15.79 4.38 -1.82
N SER A 249 -15.68 3.96 -0.56
CA SER A 249 -15.92 4.84 0.59
C SER A 249 -14.93 6.00 0.65
N ILE A 250 -15.34 7.11 1.27
CA ILE A 250 -14.51 8.31 1.41
C ILE A 250 -13.39 8.03 2.41
N ILE A 251 -12.15 8.02 1.97
CA ILE A 251 -11.01 7.74 2.84
C ILE A 251 -10.35 9.05 3.26
N THR A 252 -10.34 9.32 4.57
CA THR A 252 -9.68 10.51 5.13
C THR A 252 -8.53 10.17 6.09
N SER A 253 -8.28 8.89 6.37
CA SER A 253 -7.22 8.43 7.30
C SER A 253 -5.79 8.82 6.91
N HIS A 254 -5.57 9.17 5.64
CA HIS A 254 -4.29 9.72 5.16
C HIS A 254 -4.13 11.22 5.49
N LEU A 255 -5.22 11.92 5.84
CA LEU A 255 -5.25 13.32 6.24
C LEU A 255 -5.52 13.48 7.74
N ILE A 256 -6.36 12.62 8.32
CA ILE A 256 -6.84 12.72 9.69
C ILE A 256 -6.16 11.67 10.56
N CYS A 257 -5.58 12.09 11.67
CA CYS A 257 -5.00 11.17 12.65
C CYS A 257 -6.08 10.61 13.60
N PRO A 258 -5.78 9.57 14.39
CA PRO A 258 -6.74 8.97 15.33
C PRO A 258 -7.27 9.91 16.42
N HIS A 259 -6.66 11.09 16.61
CA HIS A 259 -7.17 12.17 17.46
C HIS A 259 -8.29 13.01 16.78
N ASN A 260 -8.74 12.63 15.58
CA ASN A 260 -9.70 13.37 14.75
C ASN A 260 -9.25 14.80 14.38
N LEU A 261 -7.94 14.99 14.24
CA LEU A 261 -7.31 16.25 13.84
C LEU A 261 -6.49 16.05 12.57
N LEU A 262 -6.12 17.15 11.90
CA LEU A 262 -5.30 17.11 10.71
C LEU A 262 -3.90 16.58 11.06
N LYS A 263 -3.48 15.51 10.37
CA LYS A 263 -2.18 14.89 10.53
C LYS A 263 -1.09 15.89 10.15
N PRO A 264 -0.11 16.17 11.02
CA PRO A 264 0.98 17.08 10.69
C PRO A 264 1.84 16.54 9.56
N ASP A 265 2.41 17.44 8.77
CA ASP A 265 3.37 17.14 7.72
C ASP A 265 4.81 17.30 8.24
N TYR A 266 5.78 16.78 7.50
CA TYR A 266 7.20 16.85 7.84
C TYR A 266 7.68 18.30 8.08
N TRP A 267 7.13 19.26 7.34
CA TRP A 267 7.51 20.67 7.49
C TRP A 267 6.89 21.34 8.72
N ASP A 268 5.71 20.89 9.17
CA ASP A 268 5.14 21.38 10.44
C ASP A 268 6.07 21.09 11.62
N PHE A 269 6.72 19.93 11.57
CA PHE A 269 7.76 19.52 12.50
C PHE A 269 9.06 20.35 12.38
N ARG A 270 9.35 20.94 11.21
CA ARG A 270 10.58 21.70 10.94
C ARG A 270 10.47 23.19 11.21
N ILE A 271 9.28 23.79 11.24
CA ILE A 271 9.12 25.25 11.42
C ILE A 271 9.77 25.73 12.73
N GLU A 272 9.67 24.95 13.82
CA GLU A 272 10.35 25.28 15.07
C GLU A 272 11.89 25.27 14.96
N TYR A 273 12.45 24.44 14.08
CA TYR A 273 13.90 24.39 13.83
C TYR A 273 14.43 25.67 13.19
N GLU A 274 13.73 26.23 12.20
CA GLU A 274 14.16 27.48 11.53
C GLU A 274 13.96 28.70 12.44
N ASN A 275 12.87 28.73 13.21
CA ASN A 275 12.63 29.78 14.20
C ASN A 275 13.64 29.75 15.37
N ALA A 276 14.12 28.57 15.78
CA ALA A 276 15.19 28.45 16.76
C ALA A 276 16.57 28.86 16.20
N LYS A 277 16.83 28.60 14.91
CA LYS A 277 18.09 28.94 14.23
C LYS A 277 18.23 30.44 13.96
N SER A 278 17.12 31.12 13.65
CA SER A 278 17.12 32.58 13.47
C SER A 278 17.33 33.35 14.78
N ALA A 279 17.09 32.72 15.93
CA ALA A 279 17.38 33.26 17.26
C ALA A 279 18.83 33.02 17.74
N GLN A 280 19.59 32.12 17.09
CA GLN A 280 20.97 31.79 17.46
C GLN A 280 21.91 31.88 16.24
N TYR A 281 22.59 33.02 16.10
CA TYR A 281 23.65 33.18 15.12
C TYR A 281 24.90 32.34 15.48
N ASN A 282 25.51 31.77 14.44
CA ASN A 282 26.85 31.17 14.34
C ASN A 282 27.09 29.82 15.03
N SER A 283 26.83 28.74 14.30
CA SER A 283 27.73 27.57 14.32
C SER A 283 27.85 26.95 12.93
N GLN A 284 29.03 27.13 12.30
CA GLN A 284 29.45 26.41 11.11
C GLN A 284 29.80 24.97 11.50
N LEU A 285 28.86 24.04 11.34
CA LEU A 285 29.11 22.60 11.24
C LEU A 285 28.05 22.02 10.30
N ASP A 286 28.31 22.16 8.99
CA ASP A 286 27.61 21.41 7.96
C ASP A 286 28.04 19.94 8.04
N THR A 287 27.20 19.13 8.69
CA THR A 287 27.09 17.72 8.36
C THR A 287 25.65 17.42 8.01
N ASN A 288 25.44 17.00 6.75
CA ASN A 288 24.16 16.75 6.08
C ASN A 288 23.33 15.59 6.68
N THR A 289 23.48 15.30 7.97
CA THR A 289 22.79 14.25 8.74
C THR A 289 22.33 14.70 10.13
N SER A 290 22.55 15.96 10.50
CA SER A 290 22.34 16.45 11.87
C SER A 290 20.91 16.97 12.13
N PHE A 291 20.11 16.20 12.87
CA PHE A 291 19.00 16.74 13.65
C PHE A 291 19.59 17.28 14.97
N ILE A 292 19.89 18.59 15.05
CA ILE A 292 20.49 19.22 16.24
C ILE A 292 19.60 20.36 16.83
N THR A 293 19.50 20.29 18.17
CA THR A 293 18.98 21.17 19.24
C THR A 293 17.65 21.90 19.10
N ILE A 294 16.65 21.43 19.85
CA ILE A 294 15.74 22.32 20.58
C ILE A 294 16.37 22.47 21.97
N GLY A 295 16.97 23.63 22.25
CA GLY A 295 17.22 24.02 23.65
C GLY A 295 15.88 24.20 24.35
N GLU A 296 15.82 24.01 25.66
CA GLU A 296 14.62 24.28 26.45
C GLU A 296 14.15 25.72 26.20
N VAL A 297 13.09 25.87 25.40
CA VAL A 297 12.45 27.17 25.19
C VAL A 297 11.68 27.46 26.47
N GLN A 298 12.26 28.28 27.34
CA GLN A 298 11.49 28.99 28.34
C GLN A 298 10.45 29.82 27.61
N ASN A 299 9.17 29.66 27.98
CA ASN A 299 8.00 30.38 27.49
C ASN A 299 8.32 31.82 27.05
N SER A 300 8.60 32.01 25.75
CA SER A 300 8.65 33.32 25.14
C SER A 300 7.27 33.63 24.59
N ASN A 301 6.52 34.41 25.37
CA ASN A 301 5.29 35.08 24.94
C ASN A 301 5.64 36.16 23.90
N SER A 302 5.93 35.76 22.67
CA SER A 302 5.97 36.65 21.50
C SER A 302 5.14 36.03 20.38
N PRO A 303 4.15 36.75 19.81
CA PRO A 303 3.30 36.23 18.75
C PRO A 303 4.09 36.20 17.43
N ALA A 304 4.89 35.16 17.26
CA ALA A 304 5.54 34.88 15.99
C ALA A 304 4.46 34.56 14.95
N TYR A 305 4.45 35.35 13.86
CA TYR A 305 3.70 35.18 12.62
C TYR A 305 3.07 33.78 12.48
N ILE A 306 1.73 33.67 12.54
CA ILE A 306 1.04 32.39 12.31
C ILE A 306 1.19 32.07 10.83
N GLN A 307 2.31 31.45 10.48
CA GLN A 307 2.49 30.85 9.17
C GLN A 307 1.57 29.62 9.15
N GLU A 308 0.60 29.64 8.24
CA GLU A 308 -0.32 28.53 8.01
C GLU A 308 0.45 27.21 7.88
N SER A 309 0.05 26.21 8.65
CA SER A 309 0.67 24.87 8.72
C SER A 309 0.85 24.26 7.33
N SER A 310 1.97 23.59 7.10
CA SER A 310 2.24 22.84 5.86
C SER A 310 1.16 21.79 5.59
N ALA A 311 0.75 21.02 6.61
CA ALA A 311 -0.35 20.07 6.49
C ALA A 311 -1.64 20.75 6.00
N TYR A 312 -1.93 21.96 6.47
CA TYR A 312 -3.14 22.68 6.09
C TYR A 312 -3.09 23.20 4.64
N LYS A 313 -1.95 23.75 4.19
CA LYS A 313 -1.73 24.07 2.77
C LYS A 313 -1.86 22.84 1.88
N GLN A 314 -1.33 21.73 2.36
CA GLN A 314 -1.37 20.48 1.63
C GLN A 314 -2.79 19.90 1.55
N LEU A 315 -3.59 20.05 2.61
CA LEU A 315 -5.03 19.75 2.62
C LEU A 315 -5.76 20.54 1.53
N GLN A 316 -5.51 21.86 1.45
CA GLN A 316 -6.10 22.72 0.42
C GLN A 316 -5.72 22.27 -1.01
N LEU A 317 -4.47 21.84 -1.22
CA LEU A 317 -4.01 21.38 -2.53
C LEU A 317 -4.53 19.99 -2.94
N THR A 318 -4.90 19.15 -1.96
CA THR A 318 -5.32 17.75 -2.21
C THR A 318 -6.79 17.49 -1.93
N SER A 319 -7.56 18.54 -1.70
CA SER A 319 -8.99 18.47 -1.43
C SER A 319 -9.73 19.54 -2.21
N ILE A 320 -10.98 19.25 -2.51
CA ILE A 320 -11.94 20.25 -2.97
C ILE A 320 -12.74 20.77 -1.77
N ILE A 321 -13.29 21.98 -1.92
CA ILE A 321 -14.22 22.55 -0.95
C ILE A 321 -15.64 22.39 -1.49
N ILE A 322 -16.53 21.87 -0.64
CA ILE A 322 -17.96 21.67 -0.92
C ILE A 322 -18.81 22.04 0.30
N PRO A 323 -20.14 22.23 0.15
CA PRO A 323 -21.02 22.44 1.29
C PRO A 323 -21.02 21.23 2.23
N LYS A 324 -21.02 21.48 3.54
CA LYS A 324 -20.98 20.44 4.59
C LYS A 324 -22.15 19.46 4.47
N ALA A 325 -23.37 19.96 4.24
CA ALA A 325 -24.56 19.14 4.03
C ALA A 325 -24.43 18.15 2.85
N VAL A 326 -23.68 18.52 1.82
CA VAL A 326 -23.43 17.66 0.67
C VAL A 326 -22.42 16.58 1.04
N CYS A 327 -21.37 16.94 1.78
CA CYS A 327 -20.41 15.96 2.29
C CYS A 327 -21.05 14.96 3.27
N GLU A 328 -21.94 15.43 4.16
CA GLU A 328 -22.76 14.58 5.04
C GLU A 328 -23.55 13.54 4.24
N PHE A 329 -24.27 14.00 3.21
CA PHE A 329 -24.99 13.10 2.29
C PHE A 329 -24.05 12.10 1.61
N LEU A 330 -22.87 12.53 1.14
CA LEU A 330 -21.91 11.63 0.49
C LEU A 330 -21.36 10.58 1.47
N ILE A 331 -21.06 10.96 2.71
CA ILE A 331 -20.61 10.02 3.75
C ILE A 331 -21.73 9.04 4.12
N GLU A 332 -22.97 9.51 4.27
CA GLU A 332 -24.11 8.63 4.53
C GLU A 332 -24.32 7.63 3.38
N LYS A 333 -24.17 8.09 2.13
CA LYS A 333 -24.44 7.27 0.95
C LYS A 333 -23.32 6.31 0.58
N TYR A 334 -22.06 6.71 0.71
CA TYR A 334 -20.88 5.97 0.24
C TYR A 334 -20.01 5.43 1.39
N GLY A 335 -20.25 5.86 2.62
CA GLY A 335 -19.46 5.50 3.79
C GLY A 335 -18.10 6.17 3.86
N GLY A 336 -17.37 5.90 4.94
CA GLY A 336 -16.05 6.48 5.20
C GLY A 336 -16.12 7.72 6.09
N GLY A 337 -15.32 8.74 5.76
CA GLY A 337 -15.14 9.94 6.59
C GLY A 337 -14.04 9.76 7.65
N PRO A 338 -13.97 10.65 8.67
CA PRO A 338 -14.95 11.70 9.03
C PRO A 338 -14.95 12.93 8.11
N ILE A 339 -15.90 13.84 8.33
CA ILE A 339 -15.93 15.18 7.70
C ILE A 339 -14.69 15.96 8.13
N ILE A 340 -14.03 16.61 7.16
CA ILE A 340 -12.89 17.49 7.40
C ILE A 340 -13.38 18.93 7.40
N GLU A 341 -13.60 19.51 8.57
CA GLU A 341 -14.09 20.89 8.70
C GLU A 341 -13.07 21.90 8.15
N LYS A 342 -13.54 23.05 7.64
CA LYS A 342 -12.66 24.08 7.09
C LYS A 342 -11.69 24.65 8.14
N ASN A 343 -12.12 24.73 9.39
CA ASN A 343 -11.32 25.24 10.51
C ASN A 343 -10.51 24.16 11.24
N ILE A 344 -10.33 22.97 10.64
CA ILE A 344 -9.60 21.87 11.27
C ILE A 344 -8.17 22.28 11.63
N LYS A 345 -7.76 21.95 12.85
CA LYS A 345 -6.42 22.25 13.36
C LYS A 345 -5.47 21.08 13.12
N THR A 346 -4.22 21.42 12.83
CA THR A 346 -3.11 20.47 12.84
C THR A 346 -2.93 19.88 14.23
N CYS A 347 -2.74 18.56 14.31
CA CYS A 347 -2.69 17.83 15.57
C CYS A 347 -1.40 18.10 16.36
N SER A 348 -1.48 18.88 17.44
CA SER A 348 -0.34 19.16 18.32
C SER A 348 0.17 17.91 19.02
N THR A 349 -0.71 16.99 19.42
CA THR A 349 -0.32 15.72 20.05
C THR A 349 0.57 14.88 19.13
N CYS A 350 0.22 14.76 17.85
CA CYS A 350 1.07 14.06 16.87
C CYS A 350 2.38 14.80 16.61
N LEU A 351 2.38 16.15 16.65
CA LEU A 351 3.58 16.96 16.46
C LEU A 351 4.57 16.76 17.62
N GLU A 352 4.09 16.89 18.87
CA GLU A 352 4.86 16.64 20.09
C GLU A 352 5.44 15.23 20.09
N TYR A 353 4.64 14.25 19.65
CA TYR A 353 5.09 12.87 19.55
C TYR A 353 6.24 12.68 18.55
N ALA A 354 6.12 13.26 17.35
CA ALA A 354 7.20 13.24 16.36
C ALA A 354 8.49 13.89 16.89
N GLN A 355 8.36 14.97 17.67
CA GLN A 355 9.47 15.63 18.36
C GLN A 355 10.14 14.75 19.41
N GLN A 356 9.36 14.10 20.27
CA GLN A 356 9.89 13.19 21.28
C GLN A 356 10.62 11.99 20.65
N MET A 357 10.06 11.42 19.59
CA MET A 357 10.70 10.34 18.83
C MET A 357 12.00 10.78 18.16
N SER A 358 12.03 11.99 17.59
CA SER A 358 13.24 12.56 17.00
C SER A 358 14.33 12.81 18.06
N ARG A 359 13.94 13.39 19.21
CA ARG A 359 14.83 13.62 20.36
C ARG A 359 15.42 12.31 20.87
N ARG A 360 14.59 11.28 21.06
CA ARG A 360 15.04 9.96 21.51
C ARG A 360 16.09 9.37 20.56
N ARG A 361 15.79 9.29 19.26
CA ARG A 361 16.74 8.78 18.25
C ARG A 361 18.05 9.55 18.25
N LYS A 362 18.00 10.87 18.49
CA LYS A 362 19.19 11.71 18.57
C LYS A 362 20.06 11.34 19.78
N LEU A 363 19.48 11.27 20.97
CA LEU A 363 20.20 10.92 22.20
C LEU A 363 20.82 9.52 22.09
N GLU A 364 20.05 8.57 21.56
CA GLU A 364 20.51 7.20 21.35
C GLU A 364 21.67 7.13 20.33
N ARG A 365 21.58 7.84 19.18
CA ARG A 365 22.71 7.92 18.23
C ARG A 365 23.96 8.54 18.86
N GLN A 366 23.81 9.58 19.67
CA GLN A 366 24.94 10.23 20.34
C GLN A 366 25.66 9.26 21.28
N LEU A 367 24.90 8.45 22.04
CA LEU A 367 25.46 7.40 22.89
C LEU A 367 26.18 6.33 22.05
N ILE A 368 25.56 5.83 20.98
CA ILE A 368 26.18 4.80 20.15
C ILE A 368 27.50 5.30 19.54
N ILE A 369 27.50 6.49 18.93
CA ILE A 369 28.69 7.09 18.32
C ILE A 369 29.82 7.29 19.34
N LYS A 370 29.48 7.67 20.60
CA LYS A 370 30.47 7.84 21.68
C LYS A 370 31.22 6.54 21.99
N TYR A 371 30.59 5.38 21.81
CA TYR A 371 31.10 4.08 22.24
C TYR A 371 31.49 3.12 21.10
N GLU A 372 31.14 3.43 19.85
CA GLU A 372 31.34 2.57 18.68
C GLU A 372 32.83 2.27 18.39
N ASN A 373 33.71 3.25 18.59
CA ASN A 373 35.14 3.14 18.28
C ASN A 373 36.05 2.83 19.49
N LEU A 374 35.48 2.53 20.66
CA LEU A 374 36.29 2.23 21.84
C LEU A 374 36.93 0.85 21.73
N GLN A 375 38.25 0.82 21.83
CA GLN A 375 39.06 -0.39 21.88
C GLN A 375 39.43 -0.76 23.33
N GLY A 376 39.83 -2.01 23.56
CA GLY A 376 40.30 -2.49 24.88
C GLY A 376 39.24 -3.20 25.74
N TYR A 377 38.05 -3.45 25.20
CA TYR A 377 37.04 -4.32 25.83
C TYR A 377 36.88 -5.59 25.00
N ASP A 378 37.47 -6.69 25.47
CA ASP A 378 37.59 -7.94 24.70
C ASP A 378 36.35 -8.84 24.77
N ARG A 379 35.35 -8.52 25.59
CA ARG A 379 34.10 -9.30 25.61
C ARG A 379 33.22 -8.92 24.43
N ILE A 380 32.94 -9.93 23.61
CA ILE A 380 32.05 -9.83 22.46
C ILE A 380 30.68 -10.39 22.86
N PHE A 381 29.63 -9.65 22.54
CA PHE A 381 28.25 -10.05 22.77
C PHE A 381 27.54 -10.33 21.47
N VAL A 382 26.52 -11.17 21.53
CA VAL A 382 25.73 -11.57 20.38
C VAL A 382 24.36 -10.91 20.43
N VAL A 383 23.89 -10.40 19.28
CA VAL A 383 22.54 -9.84 19.11
C VAL A 383 21.83 -10.53 17.94
N HIS A 384 20.55 -10.88 18.12
CA HIS A 384 19.71 -11.43 17.06
C HIS A 384 19.61 -10.47 15.85
N GLU A 385 19.91 -10.99 14.65
CA GLU A 385 20.05 -10.19 13.41
C GLU A 385 18.75 -9.46 13.04
N GLU A 386 17.59 -10.10 13.18
CA GLU A 386 16.31 -9.47 12.82
C GLU A 386 15.99 -8.28 13.73
N TRP A 387 16.30 -8.41 15.03
CA TRP A 387 16.15 -7.31 15.98
C TRP A 387 17.12 -6.17 15.66
N LEU A 388 18.38 -6.50 15.35
CA LEU A 388 19.39 -5.51 14.99
C LEU A 388 19.00 -4.73 13.73
N LYS A 389 18.46 -5.41 12.71
CA LYS A 389 17.93 -4.75 11.50
C LYS A 389 16.79 -3.78 11.81
N LYS A 390 15.84 -4.18 12.67
CA LYS A 390 14.75 -3.30 13.12
C LYS A 390 15.29 -2.09 13.87
N TRP A 391 16.28 -2.29 14.74
CA TRP A 391 16.95 -1.23 15.48
C TRP A 391 17.71 -0.25 14.56
N GLN A 392 18.49 -0.76 13.61
CA GLN A 392 19.19 0.07 12.63
C GLN A 392 18.20 0.85 11.75
N ALA A 393 17.10 0.21 11.33
CA ALA A 393 16.04 0.86 10.57
C ALA A 393 15.38 1.99 11.39
N TYR A 394 15.06 1.74 12.66
CA TYR A 394 14.55 2.73 13.61
C TYR A 394 15.49 3.93 13.77
N LEU A 395 16.78 3.67 13.94
CA LEU A 395 17.75 4.68 14.35
C LEU A 395 18.31 5.49 13.18
N TYR A 396 18.51 4.86 12.01
CA TYR A 396 19.24 5.46 10.88
C TYR A 396 18.42 5.61 9.60
N ASN A 397 17.39 4.78 9.37
CA ASN A 397 16.67 4.77 8.09
C ASN A 397 15.50 5.77 8.02
N SER A 398 15.45 6.74 8.93
CA SER A 398 14.32 7.66 9.03
C SER A 398 14.21 8.61 7.83
N LYS A 399 15.32 9.02 7.20
CA LYS A 399 15.27 10.08 6.17
C LYS A 399 14.54 9.71 4.87
N GLN A 400 14.69 8.47 4.38
CA GLN A 400 14.01 8.03 3.16
C GLN A 400 12.51 7.76 3.38
N ILE A 401 12.14 7.54 4.64
CA ILE A 401 10.83 7.04 5.07
C ILE A 401 9.97 8.14 5.69
N LEU A 402 10.58 9.21 6.21
CA LEU A 402 9.90 10.45 6.62
C LEU A 402 9.36 11.17 5.38
N GLN A 403 8.35 10.57 4.76
CA GLN A 403 7.46 11.16 3.77
C GLN A 403 6.10 11.38 4.43
N ARG A 404 5.23 12.12 3.76
CA ARG A 404 3.93 12.64 4.23
C ARG A 404 3.08 11.70 5.11
N ASN A 405 3.21 10.38 4.94
CA ASN A 405 2.41 9.39 5.69
C ASN A 405 3.14 8.72 6.87
N SER A 406 4.44 8.94 7.04
CA SER A 406 5.29 8.26 8.03
C SER A 406 6.08 9.26 8.88
N LEU A 407 5.39 10.30 9.38
CA LEU A 407 5.95 11.34 10.26
C LEU A 407 6.73 10.76 11.45
N PHE A 408 6.32 9.59 11.93
CA PHE A 408 6.95 8.93 13.07
C PHE A 408 8.16 8.08 12.69
N GLY A 409 8.39 7.79 11.41
CA GLY A 409 9.38 6.80 10.95
C GLY A 409 9.07 5.39 11.45
N TYR A 410 10.06 4.49 11.43
CA TYR A 410 9.89 3.17 12.01
C TYR A 410 9.68 3.22 13.53
N PRO A 411 8.89 2.31 14.12
CA PRO A 411 8.80 2.17 15.56
C PRO A 411 10.11 1.62 16.14
N PRO A 412 10.35 1.80 17.45
CA PRO A 412 11.48 1.15 18.13
C PRO A 412 11.37 -0.39 18.06
N PRO A 413 12.51 -1.12 18.06
CA PRO A 413 12.56 -2.57 17.83
C PRO A 413 11.94 -3.45 18.93
N GLY A 414 11.59 -2.89 20.09
CA GLY A 414 11.15 -3.64 21.27
C GLY A 414 12.32 -4.33 22.00
N GLU A 415 12.01 -5.31 22.86
CA GLU A 415 13.00 -6.04 23.66
C GLU A 415 13.96 -6.87 22.79
N ILE A 416 15.21 -7.04 23.23
CA ILE A 416 16.22 -7.85 22.52
C ILE A 416 15.78 -9.32 22.51
N THR A 417 15.71 -9.92 21.31
CA THR A 417 15.12 -11.25 21.07
C THR A 417 16.14 -12.38 20.96
N ASN A 418 17.23 -12.31 21.73
CA ASN A 418 18.31 -13.30 21.69
C ASN A 418 17.85 -14.72 22.01
N TYR A 419 16.72 -14.89 22.72
CA TYR A 419 16.14 -16.20 23.01
C TYR A 419 15.82 -17.01 21.74
N LEU A 420 15.63 -16.37 20.58
CA LEU A 420 15.40 -17.02 19.28
C LEU A 420 16.65 -17.70 18.70
N LEU A 421 17.83 -17.44 19.26
CA LEU A 421 19.10 -18.04 18.85
C LEU A 421 19.40 -19.35 19.56
N LEU A 422 18.68 -19.65 20.64
CA LEU A 422 19.02 -20.72 21.56
C LEU A 422 18.19 -21.98 21.32
N ASP A 423 18.81 -23.14 21.55
CA ASP A 423 18.12 -24.41 21.69
C ASP A 423 17.55 -24.59 23.11
N LYS A 424 16.96 -25.76 23.38
CA LYS A 424 16.40 -26.11 24.69
C LYS A 424 17.45 -26.14 25.81
N ASP A 425 18.73 -26.28 25.45
CA ASP A 425 19.87 -26.37 26.37
C ASP A 425 20.59 -25.01 26.51
N GLN A 426 19.98 -23.92 26.02
CA GLN A 426 20.50 -22.56 26.04
C GLN A 426 21.82 -22.39 25.26
N GLN A 427 22.10 -23.27 24.30
CA GLN A 427 23.23 -23.15 23.38
C GLN A 427 22.79 -22.52 22.07
N ILE A 428 23.68 -21.80 21.39
CA ILE A 428 23.38 -21.27 20.05
C ILE A 428 23.15 -22.45 19.12
N VAL A 429 21.98 -22.47 18.47
CA VAL A 429 21.61 -23.53 17.53
C VAL A 429 22.70 -23.65 16.45
N GLN A 430 23.29 -24.83 16.28
CA GLN A 430 24.47 -25.08 15.44
C GLN A 430 24.37 -24.58 13.98
N GLN A 431 23.14 -24.41 13.46
CA GLN A 431 22.87 -23.93 12.10
C GLN A 431 22.87 -22.40 11.97
N LYS A 432 22.95 -21.67 13.09
CA LYS A 432 22.93 -20.20 13.11
C LYS A 432 24.34 -19.68 12.78
N LYS A 433 24.39 -18.65 11.95
CA LYS A 433 25.63 -18.08 11.39
C LYS A 433 25.66 -16.57 11.64
N GLU A 434 26.84 -16.05 11.91
CA GLU A 434 27.08 -14.60 12.00
C GLU A 434 26.74 -13.91 10.67
N GLY A 435 26.15 -12.71 10.74
CA GLY A 435 25.72 -11.91 9.60
C GLY A 435 24.45 -12.40 8.90
N GLN A 436 23.99 -13.62 9.20
CA GLN A 436 22.70 -14.14 8.74
C GLN A 436 21.66 -14.19 9.85
N HIS A 437 22.08 -14.66 11.04
CA HIS A 437 21.17 -14.96 12.14
C HIS A 437 21.48 -14.13 13.38
N PHE A 438 22.74 -13.78 13.59
CA PHE A 438 23.16 -12.93 14.69
C PHE A 438 24.33 -12.06 14.28
N HIS A 439 24.58 -11.00 15.04
CA HIS A 439 25.71 -10.11 14.88
C HIS A 439 26.51 -10.03 16.17
N MET A 440 27.83 -9.86 16.04
CA MET A 440 28.73 -9.65 17.17
C MET A 440 28.91 -8.16 17.43
N ILE A 441 28.76 -7.75 18.69
CA ILE A 441 28.93 -6.35 19.12
C ILE A 441 29.83 -6.25 20.34
N THR A 442 30.42 -5.07 20.55
CA THR A 442 31.32 -4.81 21.67
C THR A 442 30.56 -4.68 23.00
N ALA A 443 31.24 -4.94 24.12
CA ALA A 443 30.65 -4.81 25.45
C ALA A 443 29.97 -3.45 25.70
N PRO A 444 30.55 -2.29 25.35
CA PRO A 444 29.89 -1.01 25.56
C PRO A 444 28.55 -0.88 24.83
N ILE A 445 28.49 -1.28 23.56
CA ILE A 445 27.26 -1.23 22.77
C ILE A 445 26.22 -2.18 23.35
N TRP A 446 26.61 -3.40 23.73
CA TRP A 446 25.69 -4.35 24.37
C TRP A 446 25.07 -3.78 25.64
N HIS A 447 25.88 -3.20 26.53
CA HIS A 447 25.37 -2.63 27.77
C HIS A 447 24.42 -1.45 27.52
N ILE A 448 24.68 -0.60 26.53
CA ILE A 448 23.77 0.49 26.14
C ILE A 448 22.43 -0.08 25.64
N LEU A 449 22.47 -1.05 24.72
CA LEU A 449 21.26 -1.64 24.15
C LEU A 449 20.45 -2.40 25.21
N GLN A 450 21.10 -3.21 26.04
CA GLN A 450 20.45 -3.95 27.13
C GLN A 450 19.84 -3.00 28.16
N GLU A 451 20.51 -1.89 28.47
CA GLU A 451 19.94 -0.87 29.33
C GLU A 451 18.70 -0.26 28.71
N ILE A 452 18.75 0.23 27.46
CA ILE A 452 17.63 0.94 26.82
C ILE A 452 16.44 0.01 26.54
N TYR A 453 16.69 -1.18 26.01
CA TYR A 453 15.66 -2.06 25.44
C TYR A 453 15.33 -3.28 26.31
N GLY A 454 16.21 -3.69 27.21
CA GLY A 454 16.05 -4.94 27.95
C GLY A 454 15.96 -6.16 27.04
N GLY A 455 15.24 -7.19 27.49
CA GLY A 455 15.16 -8.49 26.80
C GLY A 455 16.35 -9.40 27.12
N GLY A 456 16.64 -10.34 26.21
CA GLY A 456 17.75 -11.27 26.38
C GLY A 456 17.50 -12.67 25.77
N PRO A 457 18.26 -13.68 26.21
CA PRO A 457 19.29 -13.62 27.24
C PRO A 457 20.62 -13.00 26.74
N THR A 458 21.47 -12.64 27.70
CA THR A 458 22.85 -12.22 27.43
C THR A 458 23.66 -13.39 26.91
N ILE A 459 24.21 -13.26 25.70
CA ILE A 459 25.09 -14.26 25.09
C ILE A 459 26.44 -13.58 24.85
N SER A 460 27.47 -14.02 25.57
CA SER A 460 28.83 -13.50 25.43
C SER A 460 29.77 -14.59 24.93
N ILE A 461 30.61 -14.24 23.95
CA ILE A 461 31.70 -15.06 23.47
C ILE A 461 32.97 -14.47 24.09
N ASN A 462 33.69 -15.25 24.91
CA ASN A 462 34.98 -14.83 25.46
C ASN A 462 36.08 -15.27 24.49
N PRO A 463 36.71 -14.36 23.72
CA PRO A 463 37.78 -14.75 22.81
C PRO A 463 39.05 -15.21 23.55
N HIS A 464 39.29 -14.78 24.80
CA HIS A 464 40.44 -15.20 25.61
C HIS A 464 40.13 -15.35 27.11
N GLN A 465 40.76 -16.30 27.79
CA GLN A 465 40.57 -16.64 29.23
C GLN A 465 41.21 -15.64 30.22
N GLN A 466 41.31 -14.34 29.87
CA GLN A 466 41.83 -13.33 30.79
C GLN A 466 40.70 -12.69 31.61
N GLN A 467 40.99 -12.33 32.86
CA GLN A 467 40.06 -11.59 33.71
C GLN A 467 39.94 -10.15 33.18
N TYR A 468 38.92 -9.90 32.36
CA TYR A 468 38.61 -8.56 31.88
C TYR A 468 37.73 -7.81 32.88
N GLU A 469 38.09 -6.56 33.15
CA GLU A 469 37.23 -5.65 33.92
C GLU A 469 35.88 -5.45 33.21
N PRO A 470 34.76 -5.50 33.95
CA PRO A 470 33.46 -5.26 33.38
C PRO A 470 33.34 -3.79 32.96
N PHE A 471 32.90 -3.57 31.72
CA PHE A 471 32.56 -2.23 31.25
C PHE A 471 31.46 -1.61 32.13
N LYS A 472 31.63 -0.34 32.50
CA LYS A 472 30.64 0.43 33.24
C LYS A 472 30.38 1.76 32.53
N LEU A 473 29.10 2.07 32.36
CA LEU A 473 28.65 3.36 31.83
C LEU A 473 28.95 4.49 32.81
N GLN A 474 29.30 5.67 32.29
CA GLN A 474 29.50 6.85 33.12
C GLN A 474 28.15 7.34 33.66
N MET A 475 28.16 8.11 34.76
CA MET A 475 26.92 8.60 35.38
C MET A 475 26.10 9.47 34.43
N ASP A 476 26.75 10.31 33.63
CA ASP A 476 26.05 11.18 32.66
C ASP A 476 25.34 10.36 31.57
N ASP A 477 25.94 9.26 31.11
CA ASP A 477 25.32 8.37 30.13
C ASP A 477 24.12 7.62 30.73
N LEU A 478 24.18 7.25 32.01
CA LEU A 478 23.05 6.64 32.72
C LEU A 478 21.89 7.64 32.88
N ILE A 479 22.17 8.93 33.09
CA ILE A 479 21.15 9.98 33.11
C ILE A 479 20.51 10.11 31.72
N GLN A 480 21.32 10.14 30.66
CA GLN A 480 20.83 10.18 29.28
C GLN A 480 19.98 8.96 28.92
N ILE A 481 20.39 7.76 29.34
CA ILE A 481 19.61 6.52 29.16
C ILE A 481 18.27 6.60 29.90
N LYS A 482 18.22 7.17 31.11
CA LYS A 482 16.95 7.40 31.82
C LYS A 482 16.03 8.32 31.02
N GLU A 483 16.56 9.39 30.43
CA GLU A 483 15.78 10.27 29.55
C GLU A 483 15.25 9.52 28.32
N ILE A 484 16.09 8.72 27.65
CA ILE A 484 15.68 7.87 26.52
C ILE A 484 14.54 6.93 26.92
N LYS A 485 14.61 6.31 28.11
CA LYS A 485 13.56 5.43 28.65
C LYS A 485 12.25 6.17 28.93
N VAL A 486 12.32 7.38 29.49
CA VAL A 486 11.12 8.22 29.72
C VAL A 486 10.45 8.58 28.39
N LEU A 487 11.24 9.02 27.40
CA LEU A 487 10.73 9.29 26.06
C LEU A 487 10.11 8.04 25.44
N TYR A 488 10.75 6.88 25.59
CA TYR A 488 10.20 5.60 25.11
C TYR A 488 8.85 5.25 25.75
N GLN A 489 8.72 5.42 27.06
CA GLN A 489 7.47 5.13 27.76
C GLN A 489 6.34 6.07 27.33
N ASN A 490 6.63 7.37 27.16
CA ASN A 490 5.69 8.34 26.63
C ASN A 490 5.20 7.94 25.23
N CYS A 491 6.13 7.48 24.38
CA CYS A 491 5.83 6.98 23.04
C CYS A 491 4.90 5.75 23.06
N ILE A 492 5.20 4.74 23.89
CA ILE A 492 4.39 3.52 23.99
C ILE A 492 2.98 3.81 24.52
N ASN A 493 2.88 4.66 25.55
CA ASN A 493 1.59 4.98 26.15
C ASN A 493 0.65 5.68 25.15
N GLN A 494 1.19 6.47 24.22
CA GLN A 494 0.44 7.13 23.16
C GLN A 494 0.09 6.20 21.98
N TYR A 495 0.85 5.11 21.76
CA TYR A 495 0.63 4.14 20.69
C TYR A 495 -0.43 3.07 21.02
N LYS A 496 -0.83 2.89 22.29
CA LYS A 496 -1.78 1.84 22.69
C LYS A 496 -3.06 1.73 21.83
N PRO A 497 -3.67 2.82 21.33
CA PRO A 497 -4.82 2.74 20.44
C PRO A 497 -4.48 2.35 18.99
N GLU A 498 -3.28 2.70 18.51
CA GLU A 498 -2.86 2.53 17.11
C GLU A 498 -2.15 1.18 16.86
N ILE A 499 -1.54 0.55 17.88
CA ILE A 499 -0.95 -0.81 17.76
C ILE A 499 -2.02 -1.92 17.83
N GLN A 500 -3.21 -1.61 18.36
CA GLN A 500 -4.30 -2.58 18.54
C GLN A 500 -5.30 -2.63 17.36
N GLN A 501 -5.10 -1.82 16.32
CA GLN A 501 -5.82 -1.86 15.03
C GLN A 501 -4.90 -2.39 13.93
#